data_AF-A0AA41S0T5-F1
#
_entry.id   AF-A0AA41S0T5-F1
#
_cell.length_a   1.000
_cell.length_b   1.000
_cell.length_c   1.000
_cell.angle_alpha   90.00
_cell.angle_beta   90.00
_cell.angle_gamma   90.00
#
_symmetry.space_group_name_H-M   'P 1'
#
loop_
_entity.id
_entity.type
_entity.pdbx_description
1 polymer ?
#
loop_
_entity_poly.entity_id
_entity_poly.type
_entity_poly.pdbx_seq_one_letter_code
_entity_poly.pdbx_strand_id
1 'polypeptide(L)'
;MEYNIEEDGTWEERSLDLLVESDMKRQFPTEKGKYKTKWMTKPMAIPRVILGLQDESSREAALRCLSKFLIEIREENPLMYHDAGFILYYSFGTMCILLQEILSFLKQMVDRSLNYRSIKRIANVLTLIQNIAANSATREKLVSSQVPIFLLPVIKFESPSEDMHNIRAVALSVIGILCQAREPKIIKWAVDTQISEACLSCTYTGNELTRVIGMHILEAILRNEYGISYICSPMCDDLLTGLMKAWREMITYLAKYQDYSPRLVFHVLRCYMLLCVHVRGFSAVLSYLPDPMLDGTFNKSAEKFPIIGRLLYELRMTIGRKAKVQLLQTHAF
;
A
#
# COMPACT_ATOMS: atom_id res chain seq x y z
N MET A 1 13.17 -12.21 25.66
CA MET A 1 12.20 -11.16 25.32
C MET A 1 11.71 -11.47 23.93
N GLU A 2 10.54 -12.10 23.86
CA GLU A 2 9.80 -12.27 22.61
C GLU A 2 9.52 -10.89 22.01
N TYR A 3 9.66 -10.79 20.69
CA TYR A 3 9.24 -9.61 19.94
C TYR A 3 7.72 -9.53 20.07
N ASN A 4 7.23 -8.59 20.89
CA ASN A 4 5.80 -8.51 21.18
C ASN A 4 5.11 -7.78 20.02
N ILE A 5 4.59 -8.58 19.07
CA ILE A 5 3.91 -8.12 17.84
C ILE A 5 2.59 -7.40 18.17
N GLU A 6 2.07 -7.54 19.40
CA GLU A 6 0.72 -7.13 19.80
C GLU A 6 0.52 -5.63 20.11
N GLU A 7 1.55 -4.78 20.16
CA GLU A 7 1.39 -3.32 20.33
C GLU A 7 1.00 -2.59 19.02
N ASP A 8 0.18 -3.21 18.17
CA ASP A 8 -0.11 -2.78 16.80
C ASP A 8 -1.00 -1.53 16.69
N GLY A 9 -1.86 -1.29 17.69
CA GLY A 9 -2.85 -0.20 17.67
C GLY A 9 -2.29 1.22 17.76
N THR A 10 -0.97 1.40 17.94
CA THR A 10 -0.33 2.71 18.11
C THR A 10 0.56 3.14 16.94
N TRP A 11 0.87 2.24 16.00
CA TRP A 11 1.90 2.49 14.99
C TRP A 11 1.36 3.09 13.69
N GLU A 12 0.11 2.79 13.32
CA GLU A 12 -0.56 3.38 12.16
C GLU A 12 -0.78 4.88 12.37
N GLU A 13 -1.17 5.29 13.58
CA GLU A 13 -1.23 6.70 14.03
C GLU A 13 0.15 7.38 13.98
N ARG A 14 1.22 6.68 14.39
CA ARG A 14 2.60 7.22 14.32
C ARG A 14 3.13 7.32 12.90
N SER A 15 2.71 6.44 11.99
CA SER A 15 2.99 6.58 10.55
C SER A 15 2.18 7.75 9.94
N LEU A 16 1.00 8.05 10.50
CA LEU A 16 0.21 9.24 10.19
C LEU A 16 0.82 10.54 10.73
N ASP A 17 1.54 10.51 11.84
CA ASP A 17 2.32 11.67 12.30
C ASP A 17 3.50 11.96 11.36
N LEU A 18 4.13 10.91 10.84
CA LEU A 18 5.08 11.05 9.73
C LEU A 18 4.39 11.62 8.48
N LEU A 19 3.06 11.49 8.32
CA LEU A 19 2.21 12.00 7.21
C LEU A 19 1.98 13.51 7.20
N VAL A 20 2.07 14.20 8.34
CA VAL A 20 1.71 15.62 8.45
C VAL A 20 2.73 16.55 7.77
N GLU A 21 4.00 16.15 7.67
CA GLU A 21 5.07 17.01 7.16
C GLU A 21 5.49 16.78 5.69
N SER A 22 5.06 15.68 5.03
CA SER A 22 5.29 15.57 3.57
C SER A 22 4.15 16.25 2.81
N ASP A 23 4.47 16.92 1.70
CA ASP A 23 3.54 17.56 0.75
C ASP A 23 2.41 16.67 0.16
N MET A 24 2.30 15.41 0.57
CA MET A 24 1.36 14.40 0.05
C MET A 24 -0.13 14.77 0.22
N LYS A 25 -0.52 15.63 1.18
CA LYS A 25 -1.89 16.20 1.24
C LYS A 25 -2.24 17.04 -0.01
N ARG A 26 -1.24 17.55 -0.75
CA ARG A 26 -1.44 18.35 -1.97
C ARG A 26 -1.64 17.52 -3.25
N GLN A 27 -1.36 16.21 -3.22
CA GLN A 27 -1.44 15.36 -4.42
C GLN A 27 -2.85 14.84 -4.73
N PHE A 28 -3.77 14.90 -3.76
CA PHE A 28 -5.19 14.75 -4.03
C PHE A 28 -5.78 16.14 -4.30
N PRO A 29 -6.47 16.38 -5.43
CA PRO A 29 -7.09 17.66 -5.67
C PRO A 29 -8.17 17.87 -4.60
N THR A 30 -7.89 18.71 -3.61
CA THR A 30 -8.92 19.29 -2.76
C THR A 30 -9.67 20.29 -3.61
N GLU A 31 -10.62 19.81 -4.42
CA GLU A 31 -11.62 20.68 -5.01
C GLU A 31 -12.40 21.33 -3.87
N LYS A 32 -12.20 22.64 -3.68
CA LYS A 32 -12.99 23.47 -2.77
C LYS A 32 -14.46 23.43 -3.23
N GLY A 33 -15.22 22.49 -2.68
CA GLY A 33 -16.58 22.22 -3.09
C GLY A 33 -17.45 21.56 -2.03
N LYS A 34 -17.12 21.70 -0.74
CA LYS A 34 -17.80 21.10 0.44
C LYS A 34 -19.33 21.27 0.49
N TYR A 35 -19.92 22.10 -0.37
CA TYR A 35 -21.36 22.34 -0.45
C TYR A 35 -22.08 21.50 -1.51
N LYS A 36 -21.39 21.01 -2.56
CA LYS A 36 -22.05 20.38 -3.73
C LYS A 36 -22.55 18.95 -3.50
N THR A 37 -22.15 18.33 -2.40
CA THR A 37 -22.27 16.90 -2.10
C THR A 37 -23.00 16.64 -0.78
N LYS A 38 -23.24 17.68 0.05
CA LYS A 38 -24.00 17.56 1.30
C LYS A 38 -25.40 16.97 1.14
N TRP A 39 -26.01 17.09 -0.04
CA TRP A 39 -27.31 16.47 -0.30
C TRP A 39 -27.25 14.93 -0.33
N MET A 40 -26.07 14.34 -0.54
CA MET A 40 -25.86 12.90 -0.56
C MET A 40 -25.93 12.27 0.83
N THR A 41 -25.96 13.06 1.90
CA THR A 41 -26.24 12.57 3.26
C THR A 41 -27.72 12.24 3.48
N LYS A 42 -28.60 12.68 2.57
CA LYS A 42 -30.04 12.38 2.65
C LYS A 42 -30.31 10.90 2.37
N PRO A 43 -31.33 10.31 3.01
CA PRO A 43 -31.76 8.95 2.70
C PRO A 43 -31.97 8.74 1.19
N MET A 44 -31.59 7.58 0.69
CA MET A 44 -31.69 7.17 -0.72
C MET A 44 -30.85 7.98 -1.73
N ALA A 45 -30.07 8.97 -1.31
CA ALA A 45 -29.26 9.74 -2.26
C ALA A 45 -28.14 8.90 -2.88
N ILE A 46 -27.39 8.13 -2.07
CA ILE A 46 -26.34 7.22 -2.57
C ILE A 46 -26.91 6.16 -3.53
N PRO A 47 -27.94 5.37 -3.16
CA PRO A 47 -28.57 4.43 -4.08
C PRO A 47 -29.03 5.05 -5.41
N ARG A 48 -29.59 6.27 -5.39
CA ARG A 48 -30.01 6.97 -6.62
C ARG A 48 -28.85 7.28 -7.55
N VAL A 49 -27.70 7.70 -7.02
CA VAL A 49 -26.52 7.94 -7.84
C VAL A 49 -25.93 6.63 -8.36
N ILE A 50 -25.98 5.55 -7.56
CA ILE A 50 -25.54 4.21 -7.99
C ILE A 50 -26.38 3.70 -9.16
N LEU A 51 -27.70 3.97 -9.19
CA LEU A 51 -28.53 3.63 -10.35
C LEU A 51 -28.03 4.33 -11.63
N GLY A 52 -27.50 5.55 -11.51
CA GLY A 52 -26.88 6.28 -12.63
C GLY A 52 -25.59 5.63 -13.17
N LEU A 53 -25.01 4.63 -12.49
CA LEU A 53 -23.90 3.84 -13.05
C LEU A 53 -24.35 2.85 -14.13
N GLN A 54 -25.61 2.42 -14.08
CA GLN A 54 -26.16 1.42 -15.00
C GLN A 54 -26.26 1.98 -16.43
N ASP A 55 -26.74 3.22 -16.55
CA ASP A 55 -26.83 3.91 -17.83
C ASP A 55 -25.46 4.47 -18.26
N GLU A 56 -25.01 4.09 -19.45
CA GLU A 56 -23.73 4.50 -20.02
C GLU A 56 -23.62 6.02 -20.19
N SER A 57 -24.73 6.69 -20.50
CA SER A 57 -24.75 8.14 -20.72
C SER A 57 -24.51 8.93 -19.42
N SER A 58 -25.00 8.43 -18.29
CA SER A 58 -24.85 9.05 -16.97
C SER A 58 -23.69 8.50 -16.14
N ARG A 59 -23.10 7.36 -16.52
CA ARG A 59 -22.12 6.61 -15.72
C ARG A 59 -20.94 7.47 -15.26
N GLU A 60 -20.36 8.26 -16.15
CA GLU A 60 -19.21 9.11 -15.80
C GLU A 60 -19.57 10.19 -14.77
N ALA A 61 -20.76 10.77 -14.88
CA ALA A 61 -21.24 11.76 -13.93
C ALA A 61 -21.51 11.11 -12.56
N ALA A 62 -22.12 9.92 -12.54
CA ALA A 62 -22.35 9.14 -11.33
C ALA A 62 -21.04 8.73 -10.64
N LEU A 63 -20.05 8.22 -11.39
CA LEU A 63 -18.72 7.89 -10.87
C LEU A 63 -18.05 9.10 -10.21
N ARG A 64 -18.06 10.25 -10.90
CA ARG A 64 -17.49 11.50 -10.37
C ARG A 64 -18.20 11.96 -9.10
N CYS A 65 -19.53 11.90 -9.08
CA CYS A 65 -20.35 12.31 -7.95
C CYS A 65 -20.08 11.43 -6.72
N LEU A 66 -20.12 10.10 -6.89
CA LEU A 66 -19.83 9.14 -5.82
C LEU A 66 -18.39 9.29 -5.31
N SER A 67 -17.40 9.31 -6.21
CA SER A 67 -15.98 9.46 -5.85
C SER A 67 -15.73 10.71 -5.02
N LYS A 68 -16.27 11.87 -5.46
CA LYS A 68 -16.13 13.13 -4.73
C LYS A 68 -16.74 13.06 -3.33
N PHE A 69 -17.95 12.52 -3.22
CA PHE A 69 -18.61 12.36 -1.93
C PHE A 69 -17.86 11.42 -0.99
N LEU A 70 -17.37 10.28 -1.50
CA LEU A 70 -16.61 9.30 -0.73
C LEU A 70 -15.31 9.89 -0.16
N ILE A 71 -14.60 10.73 -0.93
CA ILE A 71 -13.38 11.40 -0.46
C ILE A 71 -13.68 12.34 0.71
N GLU A 72 -14.80 13.07 0.65
CA GLU A 72 -15.17 14.02 1.70
C GLU A 72 -15.59 13.31 3.00
N ILE A 73 -16.40 12.26 2.91
CA ILE A 73 -16.92 11.57 4.11
C ILE A 73 -15.92 10.60 4.75
N ARG A 74 -14.82 10.24 4.06
CA ARG A 74 -13.86 9.24 4.55
C ARG A 74 -13.40 9.52 5.98
N GLU A 75 -13.01 10.76 6.26
CA GLU A 75 -12.57 11.21 7.59
C GLU A 75 -13.70 11.91 8.37
N GLU A 76 -14.61 12.60 7.69
CA GLU A 76 -15.69 13.36 8.35
C GLU A 76 -16.79 12.45 8.93
N ASN A 77 -17.06 11.30 8.30
CA ASN A 77 -18.06 10.32 8.76
C ASN A 77 -17.69 8.89 8.34
N PRO A 78 -16.78 8.22 9.09
CA PRO A 78 -16.31 6.88 8.77
C PRO A 78 -17.42 5.82 8.69
N LEU A 79 -18.45 5.92 9.51
CA LEU A 79 -19.59 4.99 9.50
C LEU A 79 -20.32 5.05 8.14
N MET A 80 -20.66 6.27 7.70
CA MET A 80 -21.32 6.46 6.40
C MET A 80 -20.41 6.07 5.22
N TYR A 81 -19.09 6.31 5.35
CA TYR A 81 -18.12 5.83 4.37
C TYR A 81 -18.21 4.30 4.24
N HIS A 82 -18.16 3.57 5.35
CA HIS A 82 -18.29 2.11 5.31
C HIS A 82 -19.65 1.66 4.77
N ASP A 83 -20.76 2.27 5.18
CA ASP A 83 -22.10 1.94 4.67
C ASP A 83 -22.20 2.14 3.15
N ALA A 84 -21.62 3.22 2.62
CA ALA A 84 -21.57 3.46 1.18
C ALA A 84 -20.84 2.33 0.44
N GLY A 85 -19.75 1.80 1.00
CA GLY A 85 -19.00 0.68 0.43
C GLY A 85 -19.80 -0.62 0.40
N PHE A 86 -20.57 -0.86 1.46
CA PHE A 86 -21.52 -1.97 1.52
C PHE A 86 -22.59 -1.85 0.43
N ILE A 87 -23.25 -0.68 0.35
CA ILE A 87 -24.31 -0.44 -0.64
C ILE A 87 -23.76 -0.57 -2.07
N LEU A 88 -22.57 -0.02 -2.35
CA LEU A 88 -21.91 -0.14 -3.65
C LEU A 88 -21.69 -1.60 -4.06
N TYR A 89 -21.19 -2.43 -3.15
CA TYR A 89 -20.89 -3.83 -3.45
C TYR A 89 -22.15 -4.65 -3.76
N TYR A 90 -23.20 -4.48 -2.94
CA TYR A 90 -24.43 -5.27 -3.05
C TYR A 90 -25.46 -4.71 -4.05
N SER A 91 -25.23 -3.51 -4.58
CA SER A 91 -26.06 -2.97 -5.65
C SER A 91 -25.89 -3.78 -6.93
N PHE A 92 -27.02 -4.12 -7.55
CA PHE A 92 -27.05 -4.95 -8.76
C PHE A 92 -26.14 -4.38 -9.86
N GLY A 93 -25.28 -5.24 -10.44
CA GLY A 93 -24.43 -4.88 -11.58
C GLY A 93 -23.25 -3.95 -11.27
N THR A 94 -23.17 -3.34 -10.07
CA THR A 94 -22.12 -2.35 -9.77
C THR A 94 -20.72 -2.93 -9.89
N MET A 95 -20.46 -4.13 -9.35
CA MET A 95 -19.15 -4.78 -9.49
C MET A 95 -18.77 -5.09 -10.95
N CYS A 96 -19.74 -5.49 -11.78
CA CYS A 96 -19.52 -5.73 -13.21
C CYS A 96 -19.18 -4.43 -13.95
N ILE A 97 -19.86 -3.32 -13.62
CA ILE A 97 -19.60 -2.00 -14.20
C ILE A 97 -18.20 -1.51 -13.81
N LEU A 98 -17.81 -1.63 -12.54
CA LEU A 98 -16.47 -1.23 -12.09
C LEU A 98 -15.38 -2.03 -12.82
N LEU A 99 -15.59 -3.35 -13.01
CA LEU A 99 -14.68 -4.18 -13.80
C LEU A 99 -14.64 -3.73 -15.27
N GLN A 100 -15.79 -3.44 -15.89
CA GLN A 100 -15.86 -2.95 -17.27
C GLN A 100 -15.07 -1.63 -17.44
N GLU A 101 -15.17 -0.72 -16.48
CA GLU A 101 -14.40 0.53 -16.49
C GLU A 101 -12.90 0.30 -16.38
N ILE A 102 -12.45 -0.65 -15.55
CA ILE A 102 -11.04 -1.07 -15.49
C ILE A 102 -10.60 -1.63 -16.85
N LEU A 103 -11.35 -2.58 -17.41
CA LEU A 103 -11.00 -3.22 -18.70
C LEU A 103 -10.94 -2.20 -19.84
N SER A 104 -11.85 -1.23 -19.86
CA SER A 104 -11.82 -0.12 -20.83
C SER A 104 -10.55 0.73 -20.68
N PHE A 105 -10.13 1.03 -19.45
CA PHE A 105 -8.87 1.74 -19.21
C PHE A 105 -7.66 0.91 -19.64
N LEU A 106 -7.62 -0.38 -19.32
CA LEU A 106 -6.54 -1.29 -19.75
C LEU A 106 -6.42 -1.34 -21.27
N LYS A 107 -7.54 -1.38 -22.01
CA LYS A 107 -7.53 -1.30 -23.47
C LYS A 107 -6.87 -0.02 -23.96
N GLN A 108 -7.22 1.12 -23.37
CA GLN A 108 -6.63 2.42 -23.75
C GLN A 108 -5.14 2.53 -23.41
N MET A 109 -4.67 1.85 -22.35
CA MET A 109 -3.24 1.74 -22.05
C MET A 109 -2.50 1.00 -23.16
N VAL A 110 -3.04 -0.12 -23.63
CA VAL A 110 -2.47 -0.93 -24.72
C VAL A 110 -2.49 -0.14 -26.03
N ASP A 111 -3.61 0.51 -26.35
CA ASP A 111 -3.79 1.29 -27.57
C ASP A 111 -3.02 2.64 -27.53
N ARG A 112 -2.33 2.95 -26.42
CA ARG A 112 -1.60 4.22 -26.17
C ARG A 112 -2.48 5.45 -26.37
N SER A 113 -3.77 5.33 -26.07
CA SER A 113 -4.78 6.36 -26.31
C SER A 113 -5.26 7.04 -25.03
N LEU A 114 -4.46 6.98 -23.96
CA LEU A 114 -4.78 7.59 -22.68
C LEU A 114 -4.86 9.11 -22.79
N ASN A 115 -5.93 9.69 -22.26
CA ASN A 115 -6.12 11.13 -22.15
C ASN A 115 -6.54 11.52 -20.73
N TYR A 116 -6.56 12.82 -20.45
CA TYR A 116 -6.91 13.36 -19.14
C TYR A 116 -8.28 12.88 -18.63
N ARG A 117 -9.28 12.78 -19.50
CA ARG A 117 -10.63 12.31 -19.14
C ARG A 117 -10.59 10.85 -18.70
N SER A 118 -9.87 9.99 -19.42
CA SER A 118 -9.70 8.57 -19.09
C SER A 118 -8.99 8.38 -17.74
N ILE A 119 -7.93 9.15 -17.48
CA ILE A 119 -7.18 9.16 -16.21
C ILE A 119 -8.08 9.57 -15.04
N LYS A 120 -8.85 10.66 -15.18
CA LYS A 120 -9.79 11.09 -14.13
C LYS A 120 -10.92 10.08 -13.92
N ARG A 121 -11.38 9.45 -14.99
CA ARG A 121 -12.45 8.45 -14.92
C ARG A 121 -11.99 7.20 -14.16
N ILE A 122 -10.83 6.65 -14.48
CA ILE A 122 -10.30 5.49 -13.72
C ILE A 122 -10.00 5.86 -12.26
N ALA A 123 -9.52 7.07 -11.98
CA ALA A 123 -9.32 7.52 -10.60
C ALA A 123 -10.63 7.44 -9.78
N ASN A 124 -11.76 7.86 -10.35
CA ASN A 124 -13.06 7.76 -9.68
C ASN A 124 -13.47 6.30 -9.43
N VAL A 125 -13.24 5.42 -10.40
CA VAL A 125 -13.51 3.98 -10.26
C VAL A 125 -12.69 3.39 -9.13
N LEU A 126 -11.41 3.73 -9.05
CA LEU A 126 -10.52 3.28 -7.98
C LEU A 126 -10.98 3.78 -6.61
N THR A 127 -11.45 5.02 -6.47
CA THR A 127 -12.02 5.55 -5.21
C THR A 127 -13.20 4.70 -4.72
N LEU A 128 -14.10 4.29 -5.62
CA LEU A 128 -15.23 3.44 -5.26
C LEU A 128 -14.74 2.06 -4.80
N ILE A 129 -13.75 1.48 -5.49
CA ILE A 129 -13.18 0.18 -5.10
C ILE A 129 -12.43 0.27 -3.76
N GLN A 130 -11.70 1.35 -3.49
CA GLN A 130 -11.07 1.60 -2.18
C GLN A 130 -12.11 1.59 -1.05
N ASN A 131 -13.26 2.22 -1.28
CA ASN A 131 -14.34 2.28 -0.30
C ASN A 131 -14.98 0.90 -0.05
N ILE A 132 -15.18 0.11 -1.10
CA ILE A 132 -15.61 -1.30 -0.98
C ILE A 132 -14.56 -2.14 -0.23
N ALA A 133 -13.27 -1.95 -0.52
CA ALA A 133 -12.17 -2.65 0.15
C ALA A 133 -12.06 -2.29 1.64
N ALA A 134 -12.38 -1.05 2.01
CA ALA A 134 -12.29 -0.57 3.38
C ALA A 134 -13.34 -1.20 4.32
N ASN A 135 -14.49 -1.64 3.80
CA ASN A 135 -15.56 -2.23 4.60
C ASN A 135 -15.31 -3.74 4.86
N SER A 136 -15.32 -4.14 6.15
CA SER A 136 -15.04 -5.51 6.59
C SER A 136 -16.04 -6.56 6.07
N ALA A 137 -17.30 -6.19 5.81
CA ALA A 137 -18.32 -7.11 5.28
C ALA A 137 -18.15 -7.40 3.77
N THR A 138 -17.42 -6.55 3.05
CA THR A 138 -17.22 -6.67 1.59
C THR A 138 -15.79 -6.98 1.20
N ARG A 139 -14.80 -6.72 2.06
CA ARG A 139 -13.36 -6.87 1.77
C ARG A 139 -12.97 -8.26 1.25
N GLU A 140 -13.28 -9.33 1.98
CA GLU A 140 -12.98 -10.70 1.55
C GLU A 140 -13.76 -11.07 0.26
N LYS A 141 -14.98 -10.54 0.10
CA LYS A 141 -15.81 -10.79 -1.08
C LYS A 141 -15.27 -10.10 -2.33
N LEU A 142 -14.70 -8.91 -2.17
CA LEU A 142 -14.02 -8.20 -3.25
C LEU A 142 -12.80 -9.00 -3.73
N VAL A 143 -11.98 -9.53 -2.81
CA VAL A 143 -10.87 -10.43 -3.15
C VAL A 143 -11.38 -11.69 -3.85
N SER A 144 -12.43 -12.32 -3.32
CA SER A 144 -13.04 -13.53 -3.89
C SER A 144 -13.58 -13.32 -5.32
N SER A 145 -14.02 -12.10 -5.65
CA SER A 145 -14.48 -11.74 -7.00
C SER A 145 -13.38 -11.63 -8.05
N GLN A 146 -12.10 -11.68 -7.65
CA GLN A 146 -10.92 -11.48 -8.49
C GLN A 146 -10.81 -10.09 -9.15
N VAL A 147 -11.77 -9.17 -8.97
CA VAL A 147 -11.69 -7.81 -9.54
C VAL A 147 -10.38 -7.08 -9.22
N PRO A 148 -9.82 -7.14 -7.98
CA PRO A 148 -8.57 -6.44 -7.67
C PRO A 148 -7.36 -6.89 -8.50
N ILE A 149 -7.33 -8.13 -9.03
CA ILE A 149 -6.18 -8.62 -9.82
C ILE A 149 -6.03 -7.84 -11.13
N PHE A 150 -7.12 -7.29 -11.67
CA PHE A 150 -7.11 -6.47 -12.88
C PHE A 150 -6.44 -5.10 -12.68
N LEU A 151 -6.08 -4.74 -11.44
CA LEU A 151 -5.30 -3.54 -11.15
C LEU A 151 -3.79 -3.76 -11.34
N LEU A 152 -3.31 -5.00 -11.38
CA LEU A 152 -1.88 -5.30 -11.55
C LEU A 152 -1.25 -4.68 -12.81
N PRO A 153 -1.88 -4.75 -14.00
CA PRO A 153 -1.35 -4.08 -15.18
C PRO A 153 -1.27 -2.55 -15.01
N VAL A 154 -2.23 -1.94 -14.30
CA VAL A 154 -2.21 -0.50 -14.00
C VAL A 154 -1.03 -0.16 -13.08
N ILE A 155 -0.84 -0.94 -12.02
CA ILE A 155 0.24 -0.75 -11.03
C ILE A 155 1.63 -0.86 -11.69
N LYS A 156 1.81 -1.88 -12.54
CA LYS A 156 3.07 -2.19 -13.22
C LYS A 156 3.33 -1.33 -14.47
N PHE A 157 2.39 -0.46 -14.87
CA PHE A 157 2.55 0.33 -16.09
C PHE A 157 3.57 1.44 -15.91
N GLU A 158 4.64 1.40 -16.69
CA GLU A 158 5.65 2.46 -16.71
C GLU A 158 5.26 3.57 -17.68
N SER A 159 5.27 4.81 -17.21
CA SER A 159 4.93 5.98 -18.00
C SER A 159 5.69 7.19 -17.47
N PRO A 160 6.18 8.10 -18.33
CA PRO A 160 6.78 9.36 -17.88
C PRO A 160 5.74 10.36 -17.35
N SER A 161 4.44 10.09 -17.51
CA SER A 161 3.36 10.99 -17.09
C SER A 161 3.19 10.98 -15.57
N GLU A 162 3.28 12.15 -14.95
CA GLU A 162 3.02 12.33 -13.51
C GLU A 162 1.59 11.92 -13.12
N ASP A 163 0.61 12.24 -13.95
CA ASP A 163 -0.78 11.80 -13.74
C ASP A 163 -0.88 10.28 -13.67
N MET A 164 -0.15 9.56 -14.54
CA MET A 164 -0.10 8.09 -14.49
C MET A 164 0.64 7.56 -13.27
N HIS A 165 1.69 8.23 -12.79
CA HIS A 165 2.32 7.88 -11.50
C HIS A 165 1.33 7.97 -10.34
N ASN A 166 0.47 8.99 -10.32
CA ASN A 166 -0.57 9.12 -9.32
C ASN A 166 -1.62 8.01 -9.46
N ILE A 167 -2.04 7.64 -10.69
CA ILE A 167 -2.96 6.52 -10.91
C ILE A 167 -2.36 5.19 -10.42
N ARG A 168 -1.07 4.92 -10.65
CA ARG A 168 -0.38 3.73 -10.13
C ARG A 168 -0.45 3.68 -8.61
N ALA A 169 -0.19 4.80 -7.94
CA ALA A 169 -0.31 4.89 -6.49
C ALA A 169 -1.75 4.64 -6.00
N VAL A 170 -2.76 5.23 -6.64
CA VAL A 170 -4.16 5.02 -6.28
C VAL A 170 -4.56 3.56 -6.50
N ALA A 171 -4.16 2.93 -7.60
CA ALA A 171 -4.42 1.52 -7.86
C ALA A 171 -3.74 0.61 -6.82
N LEU A 172 -2.47 0.89 -6.48
CA LEU A 172 -1.75 0.14 -5.45
C LEU A 172 -2.37 0.32 -4.07
N SER A 173 -2.91 1.50 -3.77
CA SER A 173 -3.56 1.75 -2.48
C SER A 173 -4.86 0.95 -2.27
N VAL A 174 -5.55 0.51 -3.33
CA VAL A 174 -6.65 -0.47 -3.20
C VAL A 174 -6.12 -1.75 -2.56
N ILE A 175 -4.97 -2.24 -3.04
CA ILE A 175 -4.29 -3.42 -2.50
C ILE A 175 -3.80 -3.15 -1.07
N GLY A 176 -3.27 -1.95 -0.82
CA GLY A 176 -2.90 -1.50 0.53
C GLY A 176 -4.05 -1.60 1.53
N ILE A 177 -5.23 -1.08 1.19
CA ILE A 177 -6.43 -1.13 2.04
C ILE A 177 -6.88 -2.57 2.27
N LEU A 178 -6.83 -3.44 1.24
CA LEU A 178 -7.15 -4.86 1.39
C LEU A 178 -6.22 -5.53 2.42
N CYS A 179 -4.92 -5.31 2.32
CA CYS A 179 -3.92 -5.92 3.21
C CYS A 179 -3.85 -5.26 4.60
N GLN A 180 -4.40 -4.06 4.79
CA GLN A 180 -4.30 -3.30 6.04
C GLN A 180 -4.87 -4.05 7.25
N ALA A 181 -5.99 -4.78 7.08
CA ALA A 181 -6.58 -5.57 8.16
C ALA A 181 -5.87 -6.89 8.42
N ARG A 182 -4.90 -7.26 7.57
CA ARG A 182 -4.02 -8.44 7.73
C ARG A 182 -4.76 -9.76 7.90
N GLU A 183 -5.94 -9.84 7.31
CA GLU A 183 -6.73 -11.06 7.29
C GLU A 183 -5.97 -12.17 6.54
N PRO A 184 -5.76 -13.36 7.14
CA PRO A 184 -4.90 -14.38 6.56
C PRO A 184 -5.26 -14.78 5.12
N LYS A 185 -6.56 -14.84 4.80
CA LYS A 185 -7.03 -15.14 3.43
C LYS A 185 -6.63 -14.08 2.42
N ILE A 186 -6.66 -12.81 2.80
CA ILE A 186 -6.30 -11.69 1.92
C ILE A 186 -4.78 -11.66 1.73
N ILE A 187 -4.00 -11.87 2.80
CA ILE A 187 -2.55 -11.94 2.68
C ILE A 187 -2.13 -13.12 1.81
N LYS A 188 -2.76 -14.29 1.99
CA LYS A 188 -2.54 -15.45 1.13
C LYS A 188 -2.88 -15.14 -0.33
N TRP A 189 -4.01 -14.52 -0.60
CA TRP A 189 -4.36 -14.07 -1.95
C TRP A 189 -3.30 -13.14 -2.54
N ALA A 190 -2.86 -12.13 -1.79
CA ALA A 190 -1.86 -11.17 -2.25
C ALA A 190 -0.54 -11.85 -2.65
N VAL A 191 -0.10 -12.81 -1.84
CA VAL A 191 1.05 -13.67 -2.13
C VAL A 191 0.83 -14.49 -3.40
N ASP A 192 -0.29 -15.21 -3.48
CA ASP A 192 -0.60 -16.12 -4.60
C ASP A 192 -0.81 -15.36 -5.93
N THR A 193 -1.15 -14.07 -5.90
CA THR A 193 -1.37 -13.22 -7.09
C THR A 193 -0.23 -12.28 -7.43
N GLN A 194 0.99 -12.55 -6.96
CA GLN A 194 2.20 -11.77 -7.27
C GLN A 194 2.18 -10.29 -6.83
N ILE A 195 1.47 -9.97 -5.73
CA ILE A 195 1.45 -8.60 -5.20
C ILE A 195 2.84 -8.20 -4.66
N SER A 196 3.58 -9.15 -4.07
CA SER A 196 4.94 -8.90 -3.54
C SER A 196 5.90 -8.44 -4.64
N GLU A 197 5.84 -9.09 -5.80
CA GLU A 197 6.61 -8.80 -7.00
C GLU A 197 6.20 -7.44 -7.61
N ALA A 198 4.90 -7.13 -7.59
CA ALA A 198 4.41 -5.81 -7.98
C ALA A 198 4.95 -4.71 -7.06
N CYS A 199 4.95 -4.94 -5.74
CA CYS A 199 5.50 -4.01 -4.76
C CYS A 199 7.01 -3.83 -4.95
N LEU A 200 7.75 -4.90 -5.25
CA LEU A 200 9.17 -4.82 -5.62
C LEU A 200 9.38 -3.92 -6.85
N SER A 201 8.63 -4.14 -7.94
CA SER A 201 8.71 -3.28 -9.14
C SER A 201 8.43 -1.81 -8.81
N CYS A 202 7.43 -1.56 -7.96
CA CYS A 202 7.09 -0.23 -7.46
C CYS A 202 8.22 0.42 -6.63
N THR A 203 9.02 -0.36 -5.89
CA THR A 203 10.17 0.20 -5.15
C THR A 203 11.24 0.79 -6.07
N TYR A 204 11.44 0.20 -7.26
CA TYR A 204 12.38 0.72 -8.26
C TYR A 204 11.80 1.90 -9.05
N THR A 205 10.59 1.74 -9.60
CA THR A 205 10.06 2.66 -10.63
C THR A 205 9.00 3.64 -10.12
N GLY A 206 8.54 3.49 -8.88
CA GLY A 206 7.48 4.33 -8.31
C GLY A 206 7.99 5.67 -7.82
N ASN A 207 7.10 6.67 -7.77
CA ASN A 207 7.30 7.89 -6.98
C ASN A 207 7.26 7.57 -5.47
N GLU A 208 7.57 8.56 -4.62
CA GLU A 208 7.60 8.37 -3.16
C GLU A 208 6.31 7.73 -2.62
N LEU A 209 5.14 8.23 -3.02
CA LEU A 209 3.84 7.71 -2.61
C LEU A 209 3.68 6.23 -2.95
N THR A 210 3.99 5.84 -4.19
CA THR A 210 3.89 4.46 -4.66
C THR A 210 4.83 3.55 -3.87
N ARG A 211 6.05 4.01 -3.57
CA ARG A 211 7.04 3.27 -2.77
C ARG A 211 6.54 3.06 -1.34
N VAL A 212 6.00 4.10 -0.69
CA VAL A 212 5.47 4.01 0.68
C VAL A 212 4.32 2.99 0.75
N ILE A 213 3.37 3.06 -0.19
CA ILE A 213 2.26 2.09 -0.22
C ILE A 213 2.78 0.67 -0.45
N GLY A 214 3.71 0.48 -1.39
CA GLY A 214 4.32 -0.82 -1.67
C GLY A 214 5.04 -1.40 -0.45
N MET A 215 5.77 -0.57 0.28
CA MET A 215 6.43 -0.96 1.53
C MET A 215 5.43 -1.33 2.63
N HIS A 216 4.31 -0.60 2.75
CA HIS A 216 3.25 -0.93 3.69
C HIS A 216 2.60 -2.30 3.39
N ILE A 217 2.37 -2.61 2.11
CA ILE A 217 1.85 -3.93 1.68
C ILE A 217 2.87 -5.03 2.00
N LEU A 218 4.14 -4.83 1.66
CA LEU A 218 5.21 -5.80 1.96
C LEU A 218 5.34 -6.05 3.46
N GLU A 219 5.22 -5.02 4.28
CA GLU A 219 5.22 -5.14 5.73
C GLU A 219 4.03 -6.00 6.22
N ALA A 220 2.81 -5.75 5.70
CA ALA A 220 1.63 -6.54 6.04
C ALA A 220 1.79 -8.02 5.66
N ILE A 221 2.41 -8.30 4.50
CA ILE A 221 2.72 -9.68 4.05
C ILE A 221 3.75 -10.32 4.98
N LEU A 222 4.84 -9.62 5.33
CA LEU A 222 5.91 -10.15 6.18
C LEU A 222 5.50 -10.38 7.65
N ARG A 223 4.45 -9.68 8.13
CA ARG A 223 3.89 -9.94 9.47
C ARG A 223 3.05 -11.22 9.52
N ASN A 224 2.58 -11.70 8.39
CA ASN A 224 1.81 -12.93 8.32
C ASN A 224 2.75 -14.15 8.17
N GLU A 225 2.48 -15.21 8.91
CA GLU A 225 3.28 -16.44 8.90
C GLU A 225 3.40 -17.08 7.51
N TYR A 226 2.31 -17.12 6.74
CA TYR A 226 2.34 -17.63 5.36
C TYR A 226 3.17 -16.71 4.46
N GLY A 227 3.00 -15.39 4.60
CA GLY A 227 3.68 -14.40 3.77
C GLY A 227 5.20 -14.39 3.97
N ILE A 228 5.67 -14.37 5.22
CA ILE A 228 7.12 -14.42 5.49
C ILE A 228 7.74 -15.76 5.07
N SER A 229 7.01 -16.88 5.28
CA SER A 229 7.47 -18.21 4.86
C SER A 229 7.58 -18.31 3.34
N TYR A 230 6.63 -17.74 2.59
CA TYR A 230 6.69 -17.65 1.13
C TYR A 230 7.89 -16.83 0.67
N ILE A 231 8.02 -15.58 1.13
CA ILE A 231 9.11 -14.69 0.71
C ILE A 231 10.48 -15.30 1.05
N CYS A 232 10.60 -15.97 2.19
CA CYS A 232 11.85 -16.62 2.59
C CYS A 232 12.04 -18.05 2.04
N SER A 233 11.10 -18.58 1.27
CA SER A 233 11.17 -19.93 0.69
C SER A 233 12.27 -20.04 -0.38
N PRO A 234 13.04 -21.14 -0.47
CA PRO A 234 14.05 -21.37 -1.52
C PRO A 234 13.58 -21.03 -2.94
N MET A 235 12.30 -21.25 -3.22
CA MET A 235 11.66 -20.98 -4.52
C MET A 235 11.54 -19.49 -4.86
N CYS A 236 11.63 -18.60 -3.86
CA CYS A 236 11.48 -17.15 -4.00
C CYS A 236 12.82 -16.40 -3.82
N ASP A 237 13.95 -17.04 -4.12
CA ASP A 237 15.28 -16.43 -3.93
C ASP A 237 15.45 -15.12 -4.70
N ASP A 238 14.98 -15.06 -5.95
CA ASP A 238 15.03 -13.86 -6.78
C ASP A 238 14.20 -12.71 -6.19
N LEU A 239 13.02 -13.02 -5.62
CA LEU A 239 12.17 -12.03 -4.98
C LEU A 239 12.82 -11.50 -3.70
N LEU A 240 13.30 -12.38 -2.81
CA LEU A 240 13.96 -11.96 -1.57
C LEU A 240 15.22 -11.13 -1.88
N THR A 241 16.07 -11.60 -2.79
CA THR A 241 17.28 -10.89 -3.22
C THR A 241 16.95 -9.55 -3.87
N GLY A 242 15.91 -9.51 -4.71
CA GLY A 242 15.41 -8.28 -5.32
C GLY A 242 14.97 -7.26 -4.28
N LEU A 243 14.15 -7.67 -3.30
CA LEU A 243 13.71 -6.82 -2.19
C LEU A 243 14.89 -6.27 -1.38
N MET A 244 15.85 -7.14 -1.04
CA MET A 244 17.05 -6.74 -0.31
C MET A 244 17.88 -5.69 -1.07
N LYS A 245 18.11 -5.89 -2.37
CA LYS A 245 18.83 -4.92 -3.21
C LYS A 245 18.07 -3.59 -3.32
N ALA A 246 16.78 -3.64 -3.61
CA ALA A 246 15.94 -2.45 -3.74
C ALA A 246 15.94 -1.61 -2.44
N TRP A 247 15.81 -2.26 -1.29
CA TRP A 247 15.81 -1.56 0.00
C TRP A 247 17.19 -1.03 0.36
N ARG A 248 18.27 -1.77 0.06
CA ARG A 248 19.66 -1.28 0.20
C ARG A 248 19.84 0.02 -0.59
N GLU A 249 19.49 0.01 -1.88
CA GLU A 249 19.60 1.19 -2.75
C GLU A 249 18.74 2.36 -2.24
N MET A 250 17.50 2.08 -1.83
CA MET A 250 16.59 3.08 -1.28
C MET A 250 17.18 3.74 -0.03
N ILE A 251 17.76 2.97 0.88
CA ILE A 251 18.40 3.51 2.09
C ILE A 251 19.67 4.28 1.77
N THR A 252 20.51 3.81 0.84
CA THR A 252 21.70 4.53 0.40
C THR A 252 21.33 5.89 -0.23
N TYR A 253 20.21 5.97 -0.94
CA TYR A 253 19.68 7.22 -1.46
C TYR A 253 19.19 8.14 -0.31
N LEU A 254 18.36 7.61 0.59
CA LEU A 254 17.81 8.37 1.73
C LEU A 254 18.88 8.83 2.72
N ALA A 255 19.99 8.11 2.84
CA ALA A 255 21.15 8.52 3.63
C ALA A 255 21.75 9.86 3.15
N LYS A 256 21.70 10.12 1.83
CA LYS A 256 22.16 11.37 1.21
C LYS A 256 21.11 12.48 1.27
N TYR A 257 19.82 12.11 1.22
CA TYR A 257 18.67 13.02 1.19
C TYR A 257 17.70 12.72 2.34
N GLN A 258 18.15 12.90 3.58
CA GLN A 258 17.43 12.42 4.77
C GLN A 258 16.07 13.09 4.98
N ASP A 259 15.90 14.32 4.50
CA ASP A 259 14.62 15.04 4.57
C ASP A 259 13.60 14.57 3.51
N TYR A 260 14.00 13.70 2.56
CA TYR A 260 13.14 13.29 1.46
C TYR A 260 11.97 12.42 1.92
N SER A 261 12.23 11.35 2.67
CA SER A 261 11.16 10.48 3.17
C SER A 261 11.56 9.65 4.40
N PRO A 262 11.34 10.17 5.61
CA PRO A 262 11.52 9.40 6.85
C PRO A 262 10.63 8.14 6.92
N ARG A 263 9.50 8.13 6.20
CA ARG A 263 8.57 6.99 6.15
C ARG A 263 9.17 5.76 5.49
N LEU A 264 9.91 5.97 4.39
CA LEU A 264 10.57 4.87 3.70
C LEU A 264 11.65 4.24 4.58
N VAL A 265 12.42 5.04 5.32
CA VAL A 265 13.37 4.54 6.32
C VAL A 265 12.66 3.70 7.37
N PHE A 266 11.55 4.21 7.93
CA PHE A 266 10.74 3.50 8.91
C PHE A 266 10.25 2.14 8.39
N HIS A 267 9.62 2.08 7.20
CA HIS A 267 9.10 0.81 6.70
C HIS A 267 10.19 -0.18 6.33
N VAL A 268 11.33 0.27 5.77
CA VAL A 268 12.46 -0.62 5.48
C VAL A 268 13.01 -1.23 6.78
N LEU A 269 13.18 -0.43 7.83
CA LEU A 269 13.61 -0.92 9.16
C LEU A 269 12.64 -1.99 9.70
N ARG A 270 11.33 -1.75 9.61
CA ARG A 270 10.32 -2.72 10.05
C ARG A 270 10.39 -4.01 9.26
N CYS A 271 10.52 -3.94 7.93
CA CYS A 271 10.64 -5.12 7.10
C CYS A 271 11.92 -5.92 7.43
N TYR A 272 13.05 -5.26 7.67
CA TYR A 272 14.27 -5.94 8.14
C TYR A 272 14.07 -6.64 9.49
N MET A 273 13.43 -5.98 10.46
CA MET A 273 13.13 -6.58 11.75
C MET A 273 12.24 -7.82 11.63
N LEU A 274 11.20 -7.77 10.80
CA LEU A 274 10.33 -8.92 10.54
C LEU A 274 11.12 -10.08 9.91
N LEU A 275 11.93 -9.80 8.90
CA LEU A 275 12.79 -10.79 8.27
C LEU A 275 13.80 -11.41 9.23
N CYS A 276 14.28 -10.66 10.21
CA CYS A 276 15.20 -11.18 11.22
C CYS A 276 14.58 -12.27 12.11
N VAL A 277 13.26 -12.42 12.13
CA VAL A 277 12.58 -13.53 12.83
C VAL A 277 12.79 -14.86 12.09
N HIS A 278 12.86 -14.84 10.76
CA HIS A 278 13.04 -16.03 9.92
C HIS A 278 14.53 -16.31 9.66
N VAL A 279 14.97 -17.58 9.70
CA VAL A 279 16.40 -17.95 9.58
C VAL A 279 17.02 -17.45 8.28
N ARG A 280 16.36 -17.71 7.13
CA ARG A 280 16.86 -17.23 5.83
C ARG A 280 16.69 -15.73 5.64
N GLY A 281 15.62 -15.16 6.20
CA GLY A 281 15.39 -13.72 6.16
C GLY A 281 16.51 -12.99 6.90
N PHE A 282 16.86 -13.46 8.10
CA PHE A 282 18.00 -12.97 8.88
C PHE A 282 19.32 -13.07 8.11
N SER A 283 19.60 -14.21 7.47
CA SER A 283 20.80 -14.35 6.63
C SER A 283 20.83 -13.32 5.49
N ALA A 284 19.71 -13.11 4.81
CA ALA A 284 19.60 -12.12 3.75
C ALA A 284 19.80 -10.70 4.28
N VAL A 285 19.20 -10.35 5.42
CA VAL A 285 19.41 -9.05 6.07
C VAL A 285 20.90 -8.84 6.38
N LEU A 286 21.59 -9.81 6.97
CA LEU A 286 23.03 -9.68 7.24
C LEU A 286 23.86 -9.42 5.98
N SER A 287 23.56 -10.09 4.87
CA SER A 287 24.29 -9.92 3.61
C SER A 287 23.98 -8.58 2.92
N TYR A 288 22.77 -8.07 3.07
CA TYR A 288 22.28 -6.91 2.32
C TYR A 288 22.09 -5.62 3.13
N LEU A 289 22.32 -5.63 4.43
CA LEU A 289 22.16 -4.43 5.24
C LEU A 289 23.14 -3.32 4.79
N PRO A 290 22.66 -2.09 4.53
CA PRO A 290 23.50 -0.95 4.19
C PRO A 290 24.15 -0.31 5.43
N ASP A 291 25.41 0.12 5.32
CA ASP A 291 26.18 0.76 6.40
C ASP A 291 25.49 1.97 7.07
N PRO A 292 24.74 2.83 6.34
CA PRO A 292 23.95 3.91 6.94
C PRO A 292 23.00 3.48 8.08
N MET A 293 22.57 2.22 8.11
CA MET A 293 21.74 1.69 9.20
C MET A 293 22.53 1.44 10.50
N LEU A 294 23.85 1.30 10.39
CA LEU A 294 24.74 0.89 11.47
C LEU A 294 25.66 2.03 11.97
N ASP A 295 26.07 2.93 11.09
CA ASP A 295 27.15 3.91 11.35
C ASP A 295 26.69 5.23 11.99
N GLY A 296 25.38 5.40 12.23
CA GLY A 296 24.82 6.63 12.81
C GLY A 296 24.45 7.70 11.79
N THR A 297 24.48 7.39 10.49
CA THR A 297 24.03 8.30 9.42
C THR A 297 22.66 8.91 9.70
N PHE A 298 21.70 8.12 10.20
CA PHE A 298 20.34 8.56 10.50
C PHE A 298 20.14 9.17 11.91
N ASN A 299 21.20 9.51 12.66
CA ASN A 299 21.05 10.06 14.02
C ASN A 299 20.20 11.34 14.07
N LYS A 300 20.37 12.26 13.11
CA LYS A 300 19.52 13.47 13.00
C LYS A 300 18.06 13.12 12.77
N SER A 301 17.80 12.16 11.88
CA SER A 301 16.44 11.65 11.63
C SER A 301 15.86 10.97 12.88
N ALA A 302 16.68 10.28 13.67
CA ALA A 302 16.29 9.64 14.90
C ALA A 302 15.99 10.65 16.04
N GLU A 303 16.70 11.77 16.09
CA GLU A 303 16.40 12.88 17.00
C GLU A 303 15.04 13.52 16.67
N LYS A 304 14.79 13.78 15.37
CA LYS A 304 13.52 14.33 14.90
C LYS A 304 12.36 13.33 15.03
N PHE A 305 12.61 12.06 14.76
CA PHE A 305 11.64 10.98 14.79
C PHE A 305 12.13 9.86 15.72
N PRO A 306 11.82 9.92 17.04
CA PRO A 306 12.32 8.97 18.04
C PRO A 306 12.05 7.50 17.72
N ILE A 307 10.98 7.22 16.98
CA ILE A 307 10.69 5.86 16.51
C ILE A 307 11.76 5.30 15.59
N ILE A 308 12.28 6.09 14.66
CA ILE A 308 13.35 5.64 13.76
C ILE A 308 14.59 5.28 14.60
N GLY A 309 14.91 6.09 15.60
CA GLY A 309 15.99 5.81 16.55
C GLY A 309 15.81 4.50 17.30
N ARG A 310 14.60 4.24 17.81
CA ARG A 310 14.28 2.98 18.50
C ARG A 310 14.46 1.77 17.58
N LEU A 311 13.90 1.82 16.36
CA LEU A 311 14.00 0.72 15.40
C LEU A 311 15.45 0.46 14.96
N LEU A 312 16.25 1.51 14.76
CA LEU A 312 17.68 1.38 14.47
C LEU A 312 18.43 0.67 15.61
N TYR A 313 18.15 1.06 16.85
CA TYR A 313 18.74 0.42 18.03
C TYR A 313 18.35 -1.06 18.14
N GLU A 314 17.06 -1.37 18.00
CA GLU A 314 16.53 -2.74 18.05
C GLU A 314 17.12 -3.64 16.96
N LEU A 315 17.24 -3.13 15.73
CA LEU A 315 17.84 -3.85 14.61
C LEU A 315 19.32 -4.20 14.91
N ARG A 316 20.10 -3.22 15.40
CA ARG A 316 21.51 -3.42 15.77
C ARG A 316 21.66 -4.46 16.88
N MET A 317 20.80 -4.40 17.90
CA MET A 317 20.78 -5.38 18.99
C MET A 317 20.44 -6.78 18.50
N THR A 318 19.47 -6.90 17.59
CA THR A 318 19.04 -8.18 17.02
C THR A 318 20.16 -8.83 16.21
N ILE A 319 20.81 -8.04 15.35
CA ILE A 319 21.96 -8.49 14.55
C ILE A 319 23.13 -8.88 15.44
N GLY A 320 23.50 -8.04 16.41
CA GLY A 320 24.63 -8.29 17.30
C GLY A 320 24.45 -9.52 18.20
N ARG A 321 23.22 -9.80 18.67
CA ARG A 321 22.92 -11.01 19.45
C ARG A 321 22.99 -12.27 18.60
N LYS A 322 22.32 -12.28 17.43
CA LYS A 322 22.26 -13.48 16.58
C LYS A 322 23.58 -13.81 15.90
N ALA A 323 24.40 -12.80 15.55
CA ALA A 323 25.76 -13.03 15.06
C ALA A 323 26.65 -13.73 16.10
N LYS A 324 26.53 -13.37 17.39
CA LYS A 324 27.23 -14.06 18.49
C LYS A 324 26.78 -15.50 18.67
N VAL A 325 25.48 -15.79 18.51
CA VAL A 325 24.95 -17.16 18.60
C VAL A 325 25.45 -18.03 17.44
N GLN A 326 25.50 -17.50 16.21
CA GLN A 326 26.07 -18.23 15.06
C GLN A 326 27.56 -18.54 15.25
N LEU A 327 28.35 -17.58 15.77
CA LEU A 327 29.77 -17.80 16.06
C LEU A 327 29.99 -18.89 17.13
N LEU A 328 29.15 -18.94 18.18
CA LEU A 328 29.23 -19.97 19.21
C LEU A 328 28.86 -21.37 18.69
N GLN A 329 27.99 -21.47 17.68
CA GLN A 329 27.61 -22.74 17.04
C GLN A 329 28.69 -23.24 16.06
N THR A 330 29.39 -22.35 15.37
CA THR A 330 30.51 -22.72 14.47
C THR A 330 31.79 -23.14 15.20
N HIS A 331 31.95 -22.77 16.48
CA HIS A 331 33.09 -23.19 17.32
C HIS A 331 32.80 -24.43 18.18
N ALA A 332 31.60 -25.02 18.05
CA ALA A 332 31.19 -26.22 18.78
C ALA A 332 31.35 -27.52 17.97
N PHE A 333 32.04 -27.47 16.82
CA PHE A 333 32.37 -28.62 15.98
C PHE A 333 33.88 -28.76 15.80
#